data_AF-A0A3B9ILU1-F1
#
_entry.id   AF-A0A3B9ILU1-F1
#
_cell.length_a   1.000
_cell.length_b   1.000
_cell.length_c   1.000
_cell.angle_alpha   90.00
_cell.angle_beta   90.00
_cell.angle_gamma   90.00
#
_symmetry.space_group_name_H-M   'P 1'
#
loop_
_entity.id
_entity.type
_entity.pdbx_description
1 polymer ?
#
loop_
_entity_poly.entity_id
_entity_poly.type
_entity_poly.pdbx_seq_one_letter_code
_entity_poly.pdbx_strand_id
1 'polypeptide(L)' 'MNAIAKAAETLSPARPLLAVEGLEKRYGSAIACTDVSFRMWPGEVLGIVGESGSG' A
#
# COMPACT_ATOMS: atom_id res chain seq x y z
N MET A 1 1.88 -38.67 -15.70
CA MET A 1 1.36 -38.50 -14.33
C MET A 1 1.80 -37.14 -13.84
N ASN A 2 0.83 -36.34 -13.39
CA ASN A 2 0.74 -34.90 -13.62
C ASN A 2 1.65 -34.01 -12.76
N ALA A 3 2.58 -33.30 -13.40
CA ALA A 3 3.35 -32.19 -12.82
C ALA A 3 2.65 -30.82 -12.94
N ILE A 4 1.33 -30.80 -13.18
CA ILE A 4 0.54 -29.56 -13.40
C ILE A 4 -0.18 -29.05 -12.14
N ALA A 5 0.02 -29.68 -10.98
CA ALA A 5 -0.64 -29.25 -9.73
C ALA A 5 -0.08 -27.94 -9.12
N LYS A 6 0.92 -27.30 -9.74
CA LYS A 6 1.46 -25.99 -9.30
C LYS A 6 1.22 -24.85 -10.30
N ALA A 7 0.31 -25.03 -11.26
CA ALA A 7 -0.11 -23.95 -12.16
C ALA A 7 -1.40 -23.25 -11.68
N ALA A 8 -1.98 -23.75 -10.59
CA ALA A 8 -3.30 -23.32 -10.10
C ALA A 8 -3.30 -23.07 -8.58
N GLU A 9 -2.22 -22.50 -8.03
CA GLU A 9 -2.40 -21.59 -6.88
C GLU A 9 -3.19 -20.40 -7.43
N THR A 10 -4.49 -20.58 -7.35
CA THR A 10 -5.61 -19.75 -7.76
C THR A 10 -5.21 -18.29 -7.91
N LEU A 11 -5.44 -17.71 -9.09
CA LEU A 11 -5.47 -16.27 -9.34
C LEU A 11 -6.55 -15.63 -8.44
N SER A 12 -6.28 -15.58 -7.14
CA SER A 12 -7.01 -14.72 -6.22
C SER A 12 -6.83 -13.32 -6.80
N PRO A 13 -7.91 -12.52 -6.93
CA PRO A 13 -7.74 -11.13 -7.30
C PRO A 13 -6.68 -10.58 -6.35
N ALA A 14 -5.57 -10.09 -6.92
CA ALA A 14 -4.45 -9.61 -6.13
C ALA A 14 -5.03 -8.65 -5.08
N ARG A 15 -4.88 -8.95 -3.80
CA ARG A 15 -5.25 -7.99 -2.76
C ARG A 15 -4.08 -7.03 -2.59
N PRO A 16 -4.32 -5.75 -2.26
CA PRO A 16 -3.22 -4.85 -1.92
C PRO A 16 -2.44 -5.46 -0.75
N LEU A 17 -1.11 -5.43 -0.84
CA LEU A 17 -0.21 -5.80 0.25
C LEU A 17 -0.29 -4.79 1.40
N LEU A 18 -0.56 -3.52 1.06
CA LEU A 18 -0.79 -2.42 2.00
C LEU A 18 -1.99 -1.61 1.52
N ALA A 19 -2.93 -1.35 2.42
CA ALA A 19 -4.00 -0.39 2.23
C ALA A 19 -3.97 0.61 3.39
N VAL A 20 -3.91 1.89 3.08
CA VAL A 20 -3.95 3.00 4.01
C VAL A 20 -5.22 3.79 3.69
N GLU A 21 -6.03 4.05 4.71
CA GLU A 21 -7.29 4.77 4.60
C GLU A 21 -7.33 5.83 5.70
N GLY A 22 -7.52 7.10 5.32
CA GLY A 22 -7.73 8.22 6.24
C GLY A 22 -6.60 8.43 7.26
N LEU A 23 -5.34 8.16 6.90
CA LEU A 23 -4.22 8.29 7.83
C LEU A 23 -4.02 9.76 8.24
N GLU A 24 -4.02 9.99 9.55
CA GLU A 24 -3.54 11.22 10.18
C GLU A 24 -2.30 10.92 11.02
N LYS A 25 -1.26 11.75 10.88
CA LYS A 25 -0.09 11.73 11.74
C LYS A 25 0.06 13.08 12.43
N ARG A 26 0.28 13.05 13.75
CA ARG A 26 0.56 14.23 14.57
C ARG A 26 1.89 14.14 15.30
N TYR A 27 2.49 15.29 15.56
CA TYR A 27 3.57 15.48 16.51
C TYR A 27 3.13 16.53 17.53
N GLY A 28 2.67 16.07 18.70
CA GLY A 28 2.01 16.93 19.67
C GLY A 28 0.73 17.54 19.08
N SER A 29 0.65 18.87 19.07
CA SER A 29 -0.48 19.60 18.48
C SER A 29 -0.39 19.73 16.96
N ALA A 30 0.79 19.58 16.36
CA ALA A 30 1.00 19.74 14.92
C ALA A 30 0.50 18.52 14.13
N ILE A 31 -0.29 18.77 13.09
CA ILE A 31 -0.71 17.75 12.11
C ILE A 31 0.35 17.71 11.01
N ALA A 32 1.02 16.58 10.86
CA ALA A 32 2.04 16.34 9.85
C ALA A 32 1.40 15.98 8.50
N CYS A 33 0.46 15.02 8.53
CA CYS A 33 -0.40 14.69 7.40
C CYS A 33 -1.79 14.30 7.90
N THR A 34 -2.80 14.47 7.04
CA THR A 34 -4.19 14.12 7.33
C THR A 34 -4.86 13.62 6.06
N ASP A 35 -5.84 12.73 6.22
CA ASP A 35 -6.64 12.16 5.14
C ASP A 35 -5.80 11.49 4.03
N VAL A 36 -4.70 10.85 4.41
CA VAL A 36 -3.84 10.14 3.45
C VAL A 36 -4.40 8.75 3.20
N SER A 37 -4.73 8.45 1.94
CA SER A 37 -5.24 7.14 1.52
C SER A 37 -4.54 6.63 0.27
N PHE A 38 -3.99 5.42 0.32
CA PHE A 38 -3.34 4.77 -0.83
C PHE A 38 -3.31 3.24 -0.68
N ARG A 39 -3.03 2.55 -1.77
CA ARG A 39 -2.88 1.09 -1.82
C ARG A 39 -1.58 0.74 -2.54
N MET A 40 -0.90 -0.30 -2.07
CA MET A 40 0.28 -0.88 -2.72
C MET A 40 -0.02 -2.33 -3.10
N TRP A 41 0.08 -2.64 -4.39
CA TRP A 41 -0.24 -3.96 -4.94
C TRP A 41 1.02 -4.84 -5.05
N PRO A 42 0.88 -6.17 -5.13
CA PRO A 42 2.03 -7.05 -5.34
C PRO A 42 2.82 -6.68 -6.59
N GLY A 43 4.13 -6.48 -6.45
CA GLY A 43 5.03 -6.11 -7.54
C GLY A 43 5.07 -4.62 -7.90
N GLU A 44 4.32 -3.77 -7.19
CA GLU A 44 4.34 -2.33 -7.37
C GLU A 44 5.50 -1.66 -6.61
N VAL A 45 6.04 -0.58 -7.17
CA VAL A 45 6.94 0.35 -6.48
C VAL A 45 6.21 1.67 -6.29
N LEU A 46 5.89 2.02 -5.05
CA LEU A 46 5.24 3.27 -4.69
C LEU A 46 6.28 4.33 -4.29
N GLY A 47 6.32 5.45 -5.03
CA GLY A 47 7.12 6.61 -4.69
C GLY A 47 6.28 7.71 -4.03
N ILE A 48 6.73 8.22 -2.88
CA ILE A 48 6.14 9.39 -2.22
C ILE A 48 7.15 10.54 -2.33
N VAL A 49 6.70 11.69 -2.84
CA VAL A 49 7.54 12.87 -3.07
C VAL A 49 6.86 14.12 -2.53
N GLY A 50 7.64 15.09 -2.08
CA GLY A 50 7.15 16.37 -1.59
C GLY A 50 8.29 17.29 -1.13
N GLU A 51 7.99 18.57 -0.93
CA GLU A 51 8.92 19.54 -0.35
C GLU A 51 9.24 19.17 1.11
N SER A 52 10.34 19.74 1.64
CA SER A 52 10.67 19.71 3.07
C SER A 52 9.47 20.10 3.93
N GLY A 53 8.97 19.16 4.74
CA GLY A 53 7.87 19.37 5.68
C GLY A 53 6.46 19.14 5.12
N SER A 54 6.32 18.57 3.92
CA SER A 54 5.02 18.33 3.27
C SER A 54 4.17 17.18 3.85
N GLY A 55 4.72 16.39 4.78
CA GLY A 55 4.03 15.26 5.39
C GLY A 55 4.78 14.67 6.57
#